data_AF-A0A956WCV8-F1
#
_entry.id   AF-A0A956WCV8-F1
#
_cell.length_a   1.000
_cell.length_b   1.000
_cell.length_c   1.000
_cell.angle_alpha   90.00
_cell.angle_beta   90.00
_cell.angle_gamma   90.00
#
_symmetry.space_group_name_H-M   'P 1'
#
loop_
_entity.id
_entity.type
_entity.pdbx_description
1 polymer ?
#
loop_
_entity_poly.entity_id
_entity_poly.type
_entity_poly.pdbx_seq_one_letter_code
_entity_poly.pdbx_strand_id
1 'polypeptide(L)'
;DLVSFRRKPDADRWMNANPVYRLFGRALAVSNDRGLSMLPSETPDEFARSAIVHLGAPPVADVARMFERTRFGRHEPAEDELRNASRALDQWDQSNPPTEEVRARIRGHRPISEVDSVRLKLSMAKRGLSATDEGVFRGE
;
A
#
# COMPACT_ATOMS: atom_id res chain seq x y z
N ASP A 1 -26.00 -10.11 -4.23
CA ASP A 1 -25.71 -9.01 -3.29
C ASP A 1 -24.27 -9.01 -2.80
N LEU A 2 -23.66 -7.83 -2.84
CA LEU A 2 -22.26 -7.59 -2.50
C LEU A 2 -22.05 -7.68 -0.99
N VAL A 3 -21.09 -8.51 -0.58
CA VAL A 3 -20.61 -8.60 0.79
C VAL A 3 -20.05 -7.24 1.21
N SER A 4 -20.85 -6.50 1.95
CA SER A 4 -20.46 -5.23 2.56
C SER A 4 -19.45 -5.54 3.67
N PHE A 5 -18.17 -5.35 3.39
CA PHE A 5 -17.12 -5.35 4.40
C PHE A 5 -17.37 -4.17 5.35
N ARG A 6 -18.21 -4.33 6.37
CA ARG A 6 -18.29 -3.41 7.51
C ARG A 6 -16.88 -3.29 8.10
N ARG A 7 -16.25 -2.13 7.93
CA ARG A 7 -15.08 -1.75 8.74
C ARG A 7 -15.49 -1.85 10.21
N LYS A 8 -14.70 -2.55 11.03
CA LYS A 8 -14.94 -2.66 12.46
C LYS A 8 -14.75 -1.27 13.11
N PRO A 9 -15.75 -0.74 13.84
CA PRO A 9 -15.68 0.61 14.44
C PRO A 9 -14.51 0.82 15.41
N ASP A 10 -13.97 -0.26 15.98
CA ASP A 10 -12.83 -0.19 16.90
C ASP A 10 -11.50 0.15 16.22
N ALA A 11 -11.33 -0.24 14.96
CA ALA A 11 -10.12 0.07 14.19
C ALA A 11 -10.01 1.57 13.89
N ASP A 12 -11.14 2.20 13.56
CA ASP A 12 -11.20 3.65 13.31
C ASP A 12 -10.99 4.44 14.61
N ARG A 13 -11.49 3.96 15.75
CA ARG A 13 -11.24 4.61 17.07
C ARG A 13 -9.77 4.57 17.46
N TRP A 14 -9.10 3.43 17.26
CA TRP A 14 -7.68 3.28 17.59
C TRP A 14 -6.77 4.10 16.66
N MET A 15 -7.06 4.11 15.34
CA MET A 15 -6.33 4.97 14.38
C MET A 15 -6.51 6.47 14.65
N ASN A 16 -7.64 6.87 15.24
CA ASN A 16 -7.88 8.27 15.62
C ASN A 16 -7.31 8.67 16.98
N ALA A 17 -6.83 7.73 17.80
CA ALA A 17 -6.38 8.02 19.16
C ALA A 17 -4.97 8.64 19.22
N ASN A 18 -4.08 8.28 18.29
CA ASN A 18 -2.69 8.75 18.31
C ASN A 18 -2.29 9.40 16.97
N PRO A 19 -1.74 10.63 16.99
CA PRO A 19 -1.32 11.34 15.77
C PRO A 19 -0.43 10.54 14.82
N VAL A 20 0.45 9.67 15.32
CA VAL A 20 1.34 8.86 14.45
C VAL A 20 0.56 7.86 13.60
N TYR A 21 -0.58 7.36 14.09
CA TYR A 21 -1.42 6.38 13.39
C TYR A 21 -2.12 7.05 12.21
N ARG A 22 -2.63 8.26 12.41
CA ARG A 22 -3.22 9.06 11.32
C ARG A 22 -2.17 9.41 10.26
N LEU A 23 -0.97 9.78 10.69
CA LEU A 23 0.13 10.09 9.78
C LEU A 23 0.55 8.86 8.97
N PHE A 24 0.60 7.67 9.59
CA PHE A 24 0.87 6.43 8.88
C PHE A 24 -0.25 6.04 7.90
N GLY A 25 -1.53 6.17 8.30
CA GLY A 25 -2.65 5.98 7.39
C GLY A 25 -2.59 6.89 6.16
N ARG A 26 -2.12 8.12 6.34
CA ARG A 26 -1.87 9.05 5.24
C ARG A 26 -0.71 8.61 4.34
N ALA A 27 0.41 8.16 4.91
CA ALA A 27 1.54 7.63 4.15
C ALA A 27 1.14 6.41 3.30
N LEU A 28 0.26 5.54 3.83
CA LEU A 28 -0.32 4.43 3.09
C LEU A 28 -1.19 4.91 1.92
N ALA A 29 -2.05 5.91 2.12
CA ALA A 29 -2.88 6.47 1.04
C ALA A 29 -2.03 7.07 -0.08
N VAL A 30 -1.06 7.92 0.26
CA VAL A 30 -0.09 8.54 -0.67
C VAL A 30 0.65 7.49 -1.50
N SER A 31 1.05 6.38 -0.88
CA SER A 31 1.73 5.29 -1.57
C SER A 31 0.78 4.50 -2.47
N ASN A 32 -0.43 4.25 -1.99
CA ASN A 32 -1.46 3.50 -2.71
C ASN A 32 -1.92 4.23 -3.98
N ASP A 33 -2.04 5.55 -3.94
CA ASP A 33 -2.40 6.37 -5.11
C ASP A 33 -1.38 6.25 -6.26
N ARG A 34 -0.14 5.89 -5.91
CA ARG A 34 0.98 5.61 -6.82
C ARG A 34 1.14 4.12 -7.15
N GLY A 35 0.26 3.26 -6.64
CA GLY A 35 0.23 1.83 -6.93
C GLY A 35 1.02 0.96 -5.94
N LEU A 36 1.49 1.51 -4.82
CA LEU A 36 2.18 0.76 -3.77
C LEU A 36 1.31 0.63 -2.51
N SER A 37 0.65 -0.51 -2.34
CA SER A 37 -0.23 -0.80 -1.18
C SER A 37 0.46 -1.70 -0.14
N MET A 38 0.47 -1.39 1.14
CA MET A 38 1.05 -2.32 2.12
C MET A 38 0.39 -3.71 2.07
N LEU A 39 1.18 -4.80 2.03
CA LEU A 39 0.63 -6.16 1.96
C LEU A 39 0.10 -6.62 3.33
N PRO A 40 -0.87 -7.55 3.38
CA PRO A 40 -1.46 -7.99 4.65
C PRO A 40 -0.47 -8.58 5.66
N SER A 41 0.59 -9.24 5.18
CA SER A 41 1.64 -9.86 6.01
C SER A 41 2.89 -8.99 6.14
N GLU A 42 2.93 -7.83 5.49
CA GLU A 42 4.08 -6.93 5.51
C GLU A 42 4.08 -6.14 6.83
N THR A 43 5.24 -6.00 7.43
CA THR A 43 5.45 -5.10 8.57
C THR A 43 5.63 -3.66 8.09
N PRO A 44 5.34 -2.64 8.91
CA PRO A 44 5.59 -1.25 8.53
C PRO A 44 7.05 -0.98 8.12
N ASP A 45 8.04 -1.66 8.70
CA ASP A 45 9.44 -1.51 8.30
C ASP A 45 9.75 -2.17 6.94
N GLU A 46 9.16 -3.33 6.63
CA GLU A 46 9.27 -3.92 5.29
C GLU A 46 8.62 -3.01 4.24
N PHE A 47 7.44 -2.48 4.54
CA PHE A 47 6.78 -1.50 3.69
C PHE A 47 7.63 -0.24 3.50
N ALA A 48 8.30 0.24 4.56
CA ALA A 48 9.21 1.38 4.50
C ALA A 48 10.35 1.14 3.49
N ARG A 49 10.92 -0.08 3.48
CA ARG A 49 11.95 -0.46 2.51
C ARG A 49 11.38 -0.47 1.08
N SER A 50 10.19 -1.03 0.88
CA SER A 50 9.52 -1.00 -0.43
C SER A 50 9.21 0.43 -0.90
N ALA A 51 8.81 1.33 0.00
CA ALA A 51 8.58 2.74 -0.34
C ALA A 51 9.87 3.44 -0.76
N ILE A 52 11.01 3.17 -0.11
CA ILE A 52 12.31 3.69 -0.55
C ILE A 52 12.65 3.15 -1.94
N VAL A 53 12.57 1.83 -2.13
CA VAL A 53 13.03 1.16 -3.36
C VAL A 53 12.16 1.50 -4.57
N HIS A 54 10.84 1.47 -4.41
CA HIS A 54 9.91 1.57 -5.56
C HIS A 54 9.37 2.99 -5.80
N LEU A 55 9.23 3.78 -4.73
CA LEU A 55 8.74 5.16 -4.83
C LEU A 55 9.86 6.20 -4.76
N GLY A 56 11.02 5.87 -4.19
CA GLY A 56 11.99 6.91 -3.81
C GLY A 56 11.37 7.86 -2.78
N ALA A 57 10.62 7.33 -1.81
CA ALA A 57 9.85 8.10 -0.84
C ALA A 57 10.41 7.99 0.59
N PRO A 58 11.56 8.62 0.91
CA PRO A 58 12.07 8.65 2.28
C PRO A 58 11.04 9.10 3.32
N PRO A 59 10.20 10.14 3.08
CA PRO A 59 9.21 10.56 4.08
C PRO A 59 8.15 9.50 4.39
N VAL A 60 7.74 8.68 3.41
CA VAL A 60 6.82 7.55 3.65
C VAL A 60 7.48 6.52 4.56
N ALA A 61 8.76 6.21 4.29
CA ALA A 61 9.52 5.24 5.08
C ALA A 61 9.78 5.72 6.51
N ASP A 62 10.07 7.01 6.69
CA ASP A 62 10.30 7.61 8.01
C ASP A 62 9.03 7.56 8.87
N VAL A 63 7.88 7.88 8.28
CA VAL A 63 6.57 7.75 8.95
C VAL A 63 6.28 6.29 9.32
N ALA A 64 6.52 5.34 8.42
CA ALA A 64 6.29 3.92 8.67
C ALA A 64 7.17 3.38 9.82
N ARG A 65 8.44 3.79 9.88
CA ARG A 65 9.35 3.46 10.99
C ARG A 65 8.94 4.13 12.29
N MET A 66 8.52 5.39 12.24
CA MET A 66 8.02 6.12 13.42
C MET A 66 6.82 5.38 14.01
N PHE A 67 5.86 4.98 13.17
CA PHE A 67 4.72 4.17 13.56
C PHE A 67 5.14 2.83 14.19
N GLU A 68 6.07 2.10 13.58
CA GLU A 68 6.55 0.82 14.10
C GLU A 68 7.14 0.96 15.51
N ARG A 69 7.99 1.98 15.74
CA ARG A 69 8.57 2.23 17.07
C ARG A 69 7.50 2.55 18.12
N THR A 70 6.49 3.33 17.76
CA THR A 70 5.38 3.68 18.67
C THR A 70 4.45 2.51 18.95
N ARG A 71 4.17 1.66 17.95
CA ARG A 71 3.31 0.49 18.11
C ARG A 71 3.83 -0.48 19.19
N PHE A 72 5.14 -0.64 19.30
CA PHE A 72 5.76 -1.50 20.31
C PHE A 72 6.06 -0.79 21.65
N GLY A 73 5.51 0.42 21.86
CA GLY A 73 5.69 1.18 23.10
C GLY A 73 7.12 1.64 23.36
N ARG A 74 8.00 1.58 22.35
CA ARG A 74 9.42 1.90 22.49
C ARG A 74 9.71 3.40 22.38
N HIS A 75 8.78 4.16 21.82
CA HIS A 75 8.99 5.58 21.53
C HIS A 75 7.68 6.31 21.25
N GLU A 76 7.45 7.41 21.95
CA GLU A 76 6.41 8.38 21.63
C GLU A 76 7.07 9.59 20.94
N PRO A 77 6.79 9.83 19.65
CA PRO A 77 7.42 10.91 18.92
C PRO A 77 6.94 12.26 19.45
N ALA A 78 7.86 13.20 19.55
CA ALA A 78 7.54 14.56 19.96
C ALA A 78 6.62 15.23 18.93
N GLU A 79 5.87 16.25 19.36
CA GLU A 79 4.93 16.95 18.48
C GLU A 79 5.66 17.59 17.27
N ASP A 80 6.86 18.12 17.48
CA ASP A 80 7.71 18.66 16.40
C ASP A 80 8.14 17.60 15.39
N GLU A 81 8.44 16.38 15.84
CA GLU A 81 8.80 15.27 14.96
C GLU A 81 7.62 14.89 14.06
N LEU A 82 6.42 14.82 14.63
CA LEU A 82 5.18 14.56 13.90
C LEU A 82 4.88 15.66 12.88
N ARG A 83 5.04 16.94 13.27
CA ARG A 83 4.86 18.09 12.37
C ARG A 83 5.85 18.06 11.20
N ASN A 84 7.12 17.78 11.49
CA ASN A 84 8.18 17.72 10.49
C ASN A 84 7.96 16.55 9.53
N ALA A 85 7.59 15.37 10.04
CA ALA A 85 7.28 14.21 9.21
C ALA A 85 6.04 14.46 8.32
N SER A 86 5.00 15.11 8.85
CA SER A 86 3.84 15.52 8.04
C SER A 86 4.25 16.47 6.91
N ARG A 87 5.01 17.52 7.21
CA ARG A 87 5.46 18.49 6.21
C ARG A 87 6.36 17.85 5.14
N ALA A 88 7.25 16.96 5.54
CA ALA A 88 8.10 16.23 4.59
C ALA A 88 7.26 15.33 3.67
N LEU A 89 6.22 14.68 4.21
CA LEU A 89 5.28 13.90 3.41
C LEU A 89 4.48 14.79 2.45
N ASP A 90 3.99 15.95 2.91
CA ASP A 90 3.30 16.95 2.08
C ASP A 90 4.17 17.40 0.90
N GLN A 91 5.40 17.80 1.19
CA GLN A 91 6.34 18.30 0.18
C GLN A 91 6.68 17.22 -0.86
N TRP A 92 6.88 15.99 -0.41
CA TRP A 92 7.15 14.88 -1.31
C TRP A 92 5.94 14.55 -2.18
N ASP A 93 4.73 14.51 -1.60
CA ASP A 93 3.49 14.22 -2.32
C ASP A 93 3.24 15.24 -3.43
N GLN A 94 3.44 16.53 -3.13
CA GLN A 94 3.33 17.62 -4.10
C GLN A 94 4.38 17.53 -5.22
N SER A 95 5.62 17.16 -4.89
CA SER A 95 6.73 17.10 -5.85
C SER A 95 6.70 15.83 -6.73
N ASN A 96 5.93 14.81 -6.35
CA ASN A 96 5.91 13.51 -7.00
C ASN A 96 4.48 13.07 -7.36
N PRO A 97 3.76 13.79 -8.24
CA PRO A 97 2.34 13.55 -8.47
C PRO A 97 2.03 12.10 -8.89
N PRO A 98 0.87 11.54 -8.48
CA PRO A 98 0.48 10.17 -8.80
C PRO A 98 0.05 10.03 -10.27
N THR A 99 1.02 9.86 -11.16
CA THR A 99 0.77 9.65 -12.60
C THR A 99 0.56 8.17 -12.94
N GLU A 100 -0.07 7.89 -14.08
CA GLU A 100 -0.24 6.52 -14.55
C GLU A 100 1.10 5.85 -14.88
N GLU A 101 2.08 6.61 -15.33
CA GLU A 101 3.44 6.13 -15.57
C GLU A 101 4.09 5.61 -14.28
N VAL A 102 3.97 6.35 -13.17
CA VAL A 102 4.45 5.91 -11.86
C VAL A 102 3.75 4.63 -11.43
N ARG A 103 2.42 4.55 -11.58
CA ARG A 103 1.66 3.34 -11.28
C ARG A 103 2.09 2.13 -12.12
N ALA A 104 2.28 2.33 -13.42
CA ALA A 104 2.73 1.28 -14.33
C ALA A 104 4.12 0.75 -13.97
N ARG A 105 5.06 1.65 -13.63
CA ARG A 105 6.39 1.28 -13.16
C ARG A 105 6.32 0.41 -11.91
N ILE A 106 5.54 0.80 -10.90
CA ILE A 106 5.45 0.03 -9.65
C ILE A 106 4.83 -1.34 -9.85
N ARG A 107 3.76 -1.44 -10.66
CA ARG A 107 3.13 -2.74 -10.99
C ARG A 107 4.12 -3.73 -11.59
N GLY A 108 5.13 -3.27 -12.33
CA GLY A 108 6.16 -4.12 -12.92
C GLY A 108 7.20 -4.66 -11.93
N HIS A 109 7.35 -4.05 -10.76
CA HIS A 109 8.44 -4.36 -9.81
C HIS A 109 8.02 -5.09 -8.54
N ARG A 110 6.72 -5.19 -8.25
CA ARG A 110 6.26 -5.80 -7.00
C ARG A 110 5.64 -7.18 -7.24
N PRO A 111 6.05 -8.22 -6.49
CA PRO A 111 5.31 -9.47 -6.51
C PRO A 111 3.88 -9.21 -6.07
N ILE A 112 2.93 -9.65 -6.88
CA ILE A 112 1.50 -9.55 -6.60
C ILE A 112 1.23 -10.42 -5.37
N SER A 113 0.62 -9.86 -4.33
CA SER A 113 0.23 -10.67 -3.17
C SER A 113 -0.71 -11.79 -3.61
N GLU A 114 -0.74 -12.91 -2.89
CA GLU A 114 -1.61 -14.05 -3.27
C GLU A 114 -3.08 -13.61 -3.40
N VAL A 115 -3.53 -12.72 -2.51
CA VAL A 115 -4.88 -12.13 -2.52
C VAL A 115 -5.11 -11.25 -3.77
N ASP A 116 -4.13 -10.44 -4.15
CA ASP A 116 -4.22 -9.62 -5.36
C ASP A 116 -4.10 -10.46 -6.63
N SER A 117 -3.37 -11.58 -6.57
CA SER A 117 -3.27 -12.54 -7.68
C SER A 117 -4.61 -13.22 -7.94
N VAL A 118 -5.34 -13.56 -6.87
CA VAL A 118 -6.70 -14.13 -6.95
C VAL A 118 -7.67 -13.09 -7.51
N ARG A 119 -7.62 -11.83 -7.03
CA ARG A 119 -8.45 -10.74 -7.59
C ARG A 119 -8.13 -10.44 -9.05
N LEU A 120 -6.84 -10.47 -9.41
CA LEU A 120 -6.41 -10.26 -10.79
C LEU A 120 -6.92 -11.39 -11.69
N LYS A 121 -6.75 -12.67 -11.28
CA LYS A 121 -7.31 -13.84 -11.98
C LYS A 121 -8.82 -13.73 -12.15
N LEU A 122 -9.54 -13.30 -11.11
CA LEU A 122 -10.99 -13.11 -11.16
C LEU A 122 -11.39 -11.96 -12.11
N SER A 123 -10.61 -10.88 -12.14
CA SER A 123 -10.83 -9.75 -13.05
C SER A 123 -10.51 -10.07 -14.51
N MET A 124 -9.52 -10.93 -14.77
CA MET A 124 -9.16 -11.43 -16.11
C MET A 124 -10.21 -12.42 -16.62
N ALA A 125 -10.67 -13.34 -15.76
CA ALA A 125 -11.79 -14.23 -16.08
C ALA A 125 -13.07 -13.46 -16.41
N LYS A 126 -13.33 -12.36 -15.70
CA LYS A 126 -14.48 -11.47 -15.96
C LYS A 126 -14.35 -10.64 -17.25
N ARG A 127 -13.12 -10.44 -17.76
CA ARG A 127 -12.85 -9.73 -19.03
C ARG A 127 -12.84 -10.63 -20.27
N GLY A 128 -13.12 -11.92 -20.14
CA GLY A 128 -13.37 -12.79 -21.29
C GLY A 128 -12.13 -13.15 -22.12
N LEU A 129 -10.93 -13.18 -21.52
CA LEU A 129 -9.82 -13.95 -22.08
C LEU A 129 -9.85 -15.34 -21.47
N SER A 130 -10.76 -16.16 -22.00
CA SER A 130 -10.61 -17.61 -21.93
C SER A 130 -9.37 -17.93 -22.76
N ALA A 131 -8.29 -18.36 -22.09
CA ALA A 131 -7.28 -19.17 -22.75
C ALA A 131 -7.93 -20.54 -23.02
N THR A 132 -8.80 -20.59 -24.01
CA THR A 132 -9.18 -21.81 -24.69
C THR A 132 -8.70 -21.66 -26.11
N ASP A 133 -7.59 -22.30 -26.42
CA ASP A 133 -7.43 -22.91 -27.71
C ASP A 133 -7.14 -24.39 -27.46
N GLU A 134 -8.22 -25.18 -27.52
CA GLU A 134 -8.14 -26.59 -27.86
C GLU A 134 -7.67 -26.68 -29.32
N GLY A 135 -6.41 -27.05 -29.51
CA GLY A 135 -5.82 -27.40 -30.80
C GLY A 135 -5.69 -28.91 -30.97
N VAL A 136 -6.76 -29.52 -31.46
CA VAL A 136 -6.90 -30.85 -32.06
C VAL A 136 -5.61 -31.41 -32.72
N PHE A 137 -5.22 -32.65 -32.40
CA PHE A 137 -4.62 -33.59 -33.38
C PHE A 137 -4.98 -35.05 -33.07
N ARG A 138 -5.75 -35.62 -34.02
CA ARG A 138 -5.87 -37.02 -34.52
C ARG A 138 -5.25 -38.16 -33.70
N GLY A 139 -5.89 -39.32 -33.52
CA GLY A 139 -6.66 -40.07 -34.52
C GLY A 139 -5.79 -41.21 -35.07
N GLU A 140 -6.27 -42.44 -34.84
CA GLU A 140 -5.76 -43.78 -35.23
C GLU A 140 -4.78 -44.48 -34.27
#